data_AF-A0AAD6WXM9-F1
#
_entry.id   AF-A0AAD6WXM9-F1
#
_cell.length_a   1.000
_cell.length_b   1.000
_cell.length_c   1.000
_cell.angle_alpha   90.00
_cell.angle_beta   90.00
_cell.angle_gamma   90.00
#
_symmetry.space_group_name_H-M   'P 1'
#
loop_
_entity.id
_entity.type
_entity.pdbx_description
1 polymer ?
#
loop_
_entity_poly.entity_id
_entity_poly.type
_entity_poly.pdbx_seq_one_letter_code
_entity_poly.pdbx_strand_id
1 'polypeptide(L)'
;MGEDLDSIPACPPDAAAWFSAAYSDITKANLGSSFNALLAAFSDLERAFKWDKGKKNQELGKVNRPPACTPYHRGSRARPEADTVPKIPSLAVYERDWWKGWATLQPQWRVESPGRSNPFLRETYPALSPDNWNPLRVPGQNGMLSVVAALYWWGLKNSAVGEREDKESWSEAVADVKWMVKGMLAAEVEVGVVLAPE
;
A
#
# COMPACT_ATOMS: atom_id res chain seq x y z
N MET A 1 11.66 9.91 19.39
CA MET A 1 11.23 8.61 19.93
C MET A 1 11.26 7.67 18.74
N GLY A 2 12.30 6.84 18.63
CA GLY A 2 12.46 5.96 17.48
C GLY A 2 11.44 4.83 17.57
N GLU A 3 10.55 4.73 16.60
CA GLU A 3 9.64 3.59 16.50
C GLU A 3 10.50 2.32 16.33
N ASP A 4 10.25 1.31 17.16
CA ASP A 4 10.87 -0.01 17.03
C ASP A 4 10.29 -0.66 15.76
N LEU A 5 10.94 -0.41 14.62
CA LEU A 5 10.50 -0.92 13.32
C LEU A 5 10.77 -2.42 13.16
N ASP A 6 11.50 -3.04 14.09
CA ASP A 6 11.75 -4.49 14.09
C ASP A 6 10.51 -5.29 14.51
N SER A 7 9.58 -4.64 15.21
CA SER A 7 8.30 -5.19 15.62
C SER A 7 7.16 -4.76 14.70
N ILE A 8 6.12 -5.59 14.57
CA ILE A 8 4.91 -5.26 13.82
C ILE A 8 4.23 -4.06 14.52
N PRO A 9 3.93 -2.95 13.82
CA PRO A 9 3.31 -1.79 14.45
C PRO A 9 1.90 -2.14 14.93
N ALA A 10 1.56 -1.72 16.15
CA ALA A 10 0.23 -1.95 16.72
C ALA A 10 -0.85 -1.23 15.90
N CYS A 11 -2.03 -1.84 15.80
CA CYS A 11 -3.17 -1.19 15.18
C CYS A 11 -3.54 0.07 15.98
N PRO A 12 -3.75 1.22 15.32
CA PRO A 12 -4.19 2.45 15.98
C PRO A 12 -5.46 2.24 16.83
N PRO A 13 -5.48 2.71 18.09
CA PRO A 13 -6.65 2.51 18.98
C PRO A 13 -7.88 3.30 18.51
N ASP A 14 -7.67 4.37 17.74
CA ASP A 14 -8.69 5.21 17.14
C ASP A 14 -9.16 4.72 15.76
N ALA A 15 -8.61 3.61 15.25
CA ALA A 15 -8.96 3.09 13.94
C ALA A 15 -10.43 2.67 13.84
N ALA A 16 -11.04 2.97 12.70
CA ALA A 16 -12.37 2.46 12.41
C ALA A 16 -12.35 0.92 12.28
N ALA A 17 -13.45 0.26 12.67
CA ALA A 17 -13.55 -1.20 12.69
C ALA A 17 -13.19 -1.91 11.37
N TRP A 18 -13.39 -1.23 10.23
CA TRP A 18 -13.01 -1.77 8.92
C TRP A 18 -11.49 -1.84 8.75
N PHE A 19 -10.78 -0.81 9.23
CA PHE A 19 -9.34 -0.71 9.16
C PHE A 19 -8.73 -1.72 10.12
N SER A 20 -9.21 -1.77 11.37
CA SER A 20 -8.69 -2.72 12.36
C SER A 20 -8.82 -4.18 11.91
N ALA A 21 -9.95 -4.54 11.29
CA ALA A 21 -10.14 -5.87 10.71
C ALA A 21 -9.12 -6.15 9.60
N ALA A 22 -9.02 -5.26 8.61
CA ALA A 22 -8.10 -5.46 7.49
C ALA A 22 -6.62 -5.41 7.93
N TYR A 23 -6.28 -4.53 8.87
CA TYR A 23 -4.95 -4.40 9.45
C TYR A 23 -4.55 -5.70 10.15
N SER A 24 -5.46 -6.33 10.90
CA SER A 24 -5.20 -7.64 11.53
C SER A 24 -4.89 -8.74 10.51
N ASP A 25 -5.46 -8.68 9.30
CA ASP A 25 -5.18 -9.65 8.24
C ASP A 25 -3.80 -9.47 7.62
N ILE A 26 -3.36 -8.22 7.42
CA ILE A 26 -2.06 -7.87 6.80
C ILE A 26 -0.90 -7.78 7.80
N THR A 27 -1.14 -8.16 9.06
CA THR A 27 -0.14 -8.14 10.15
C THR A 27 0.01 -9.48 10.86
N LYS A 28 -0.51 -10.58 10.29
CA LYS A 28 -0.39 -11.93 10.89
C LYS A 28 1.05 -12.45 10.91
N ALA A 29 1.94 -11.92 10.07
CA ALA A 29 3.37 -12.26 10.07
C ALA A 29 4.25 -11.02 9.93
N ASN A 30 5.40 -11.04 10.59
CA ASN A 30 6.40 -9.98 10.49
C ASN A 30 7.23 -10.19 9.21
N LEU A 31 7.11 -9.26 8.25
CA LEU A 31 7.85 -9.28 6.99
C LEU A 31 9.15 -8.44 7.04
N GLY A 32 9.50 -7.91 8.21
CA GLY A 32 10.69 -7.11 8.44
C GLY A 32 10.43 -5.60 8.47
N SER A 33 11.47 -4.86 8.87
CA SER A 33 11.37 -3.45 9.22
C SER A 33 10.98 -2.52 8.07
N SER A 34 11.30 -2.88 6.83
CA SER A 34 10.87 -2.12 5.65
C SER A 34 9.35 -2.11 5.49
N PHE A 35 8.71 -3.28 5.69
CA PHE A 35 7.26 -3.42 5.60
C PHE A 35 6.57 -2.84 6.84
N ASN A 36 7.15 -3.00 8.03
CA ASN A 36 6.64 -2.36 9.24
C ASN A 36 6.64 -0.83 9.13
N ALA A 37 7.70 -0.25 8.54
CA ALA A 37 7.75 1.18 8.26
C ALA A 37 6.69 1.64 7.23
N LEU A 38 6.31 0.76 6.29
CA LEU A 38 5.19 1.02 5.38
C LEU A 38 3.85 0.97 6.14
N LEU A 39 3.64 0.00 7.03
CA LEU A 39 2.42 -0.12 7.83
C LEU A 39 2.20 1.10 8.74
N ALA A 40 3.26 1.62 9.36
CA ALA A 40 3.21 2.85 10.16
C ALA A 40 2.76 4.05 9.30
N ALA A 41 3.46 4.29 8.17
CA ALA A 41 3.13 5.40 7.26
C ALA A 41 1.71 5.26 6.67
N PHE A 42 1.28 4.04 6.37
CA PHE A 42 -0.08 3.75 5.88
C PHE A 42 -1.14 4.04 6.95
N SER A 43 -0.89 3.67 8.20
CA SER A 43 -1.79 3.96 9.32
C SER A 43 -1.96 5.47 9.53
N ASP A 44 -0.88 6.24 9.41
CA ASP A 44 -0.92 7.70 9.51
C ASP A 44 -1.69 8.34 8.35
N LEU A 45 -1.52 7.81 7.13
CA LEU A 45 -2.28 8.28 5.96
C LEU A 45 -3.78 8.04 6.14
N GLU A 46 -4.20 6.84 6.53
CA GLU A 46 -5.62 6.53 6.75
C GLU A 46 -6.20 7.31 7.94
N ARG A 47 -5.39 7.58 8.98
CA ARG A 47 -5.75 8.51 10.05
C ARG A 47 -5.96 9.93 9.53
N ALA A 48 -5.11 10.42 8.64
CA ALA A 48 -5.26 11.74 8.02
C ALA A 48 -6.54 11.81 7.16
N PHE A 49 -6.91 10.70 6.50
CA PHE A 49 -8.21 10.52 5.84
C PHE A 49 -9.38 10.28 6.82
N LYS A 50 -9.17 10.39 8.13
CA LYS A 50 -10.18 10.21 9.17
C LYS A 50 -10.88 8.86 9.10
N TRP A 51 -10.14 7.83 8.66
CA TRP A 51 -10.64 6.47 8.50
C TRP A 51 -11.84 6.37 7.54
N ASP A 52 -11.93 7.28 6.56
CA ASP A 52 -13.00 7.26 5.56
C ASP A 52 -13.04 5.89 4.86
N LYS A 53 -14.23 5.29 4.80
CA LYS A 53 -14.44 3.98 4.18
C LYS A 53 -14.37 4.02 2.66
N GLY A 54 -14.35 5.22 2.07
CA GLY A 54 -14.49 5.46 0.65
C GLY A 54 -15.96 5.42 0.21
N LYS A 55 -16.26 6.09 -0.90
CA LYS A 55 -17.61 6.12 -1.48
C LYS A 55 -17.88 4.88 -2.35
N LYS A 56 -19.16 4.59 -2.59
CA LYS A 56 -19.56 3.59 -3.58
C LYS A 56 -18.98 3.97 -4.95
N ASN A 57 -18.26 3.05 -5.59
CA ASN A 57 -17.53 3.23 -6.85
C ASN A 57 -16.27 4.10 -6.77
N GLN A 58 -15.80 4.46 -5.58
CA GLN A 58 -14.48 5.06 -5.38
C GLN A 58 -13.48 3.94 -5.13
N GLU A 59 -12.55 3.76 -6.05
CA GLU A 59 -11.53 2.71 -6.01
C GLU A 59 -10.31 3.12 -6.85
N LEU A 60 -9.15 2.56 -6.52
CA LEU A 60 -7.97 2.67 -7.37
C LEU A 60 -8.25 2.10 -8.76
N GLY A 61 -7.55 2.62 -9.77
CA GLY A 61 -7.67 2.18 -11.17
C GLY A 61 -7.71 0.66 -11.31
N LYS A 62 -8.60 0.17 -12.18
CA LYS A 62 -8.81 -1.27 -12.41
C LYS A 62 -7.80 -1.89 -13.37
N VAL A 63 -7.08 -1.05 -14.12
CA VAL A 63 -6.19 -1.48 -15.19
C VAL A 63 -4.97 -2.17 -14.58
N ASN A 64 -4.77 -3.45 -14.93
CA ASN A 64 -3.65 -4.28 -14.49
C ASN A 64 -3.51 -4.43 -12.96
N ARG A 65 -4.61 -4.29 -12.19
CA ARG A 65 -4.58 -4.44 -10.74
C ARG A 65 -3.92 -5.79 -10.37
N PRO A 66 -2.92 -5.82 -9.47
CA PRO A 66 -2.29 -7.06 -9.05
C PRO A 66 -3.38 -8.06 -8.62
N PRO A 67 -3.35 -9.33 -9.06
CA PRO A 67 -4.43 -10.30 -8.80
C PRO A 67 -4.78 -10.45 -7.31
N ALA A 68 -3.82 -10.14 -6.43
CA ALA A 68 -3.94 -10.15 -4.98
C ALA A 68 -4.79 -9.03 -4.36
N CYS A 69 -5.13 -7.98 -5.10
CA CYS A 69 -5.93 -6.85 -4.62
C CYS A 69 -7.45 -7.15 -4.61
N THR A 70 -7.86 -8.33 -5.10
CA THR A 70 -9.26 -8.71 -5.30
C THR A 70 -10.07 -9.06 -4.03
N PRO A 71 -9.49 -9.61 -2.93
CA PRO A 71 -10.33 -10.17 -1.86
C PRO A 71 -11.13 -9.14 -1.05
N TYR A 72 -10.80 -7.85 -1.07
CA TYR A 72 -11.50 -6.83 -0.27
C TYR A 72 -12.70 -6.16 -0.98
N HIS A 73 -12.90 -6.40 -2.28
CA HIS A 73 -13.86 -5.64 -3.08
C HIS A 73 -15.32 -6.13 -2.99
N ARG A 74 -15.60 -7.32 -2.46
CA ARG A 74 -16.99 -7.80 -2.23
C ARG A 74 -17.02 -8.87 -1.15
N GLY A 75 -17.50 -8.52 0.05
CA GLY A 75 -18.05 -9.51 0.98
C GLY A 75 -17.07 -10.56 1.51
N SER A 76 -15.82 -10.18 1.79
CA SER A 76 -14.78 -11.03 2.40
C SER A 76 -15.17 -11.66 3.75
N ARG A 77 -16.34 -11.31 4.30
CA ARG A 77 -16.92 -11.87 5.52
C ARG A 77 -17.43 -13.31 5.40
N ALA A 78 -17.36 -13.94 4.22
CA ALA A 78 -17.94 -15.28 4.00
C ALA A 78 -17.05 -16.27 3.23
N ARG A 79 -15.76 -15.98 3.03
CA ARG A 79 -14.84 -16.92 2.36
C ARG A 79 -13.91 -17.60 3.37
N PRO A 80 -13.68 -18.93 3.25
CA PRO A 80 -12.64 -19.60 4.00
C PRO A 80 -11.29 -18.90 3.82
N GLU A 81 -10.44 -18.89 4.84
CA GLU A 81 -9.11 -18.25 4.80
C GLU A 81 -8.24 -18.77 3.63
N ALA A 82 -8.44 -20.03 3.22
CA ALA A 82 -7.81 -20.63 2.05
C ALA A 82 -8.21 -19.98 0.70
N ASP A 83 -9.37 -19.31 0.63
CA ASP A 83 -9.87 -18.59 -0.55
C ASP A 83 -9.59 -17.08 -0.51
N THR A 84 -9.10 -16.56 0.62
CA THR A 84 -8.73 -15.14 0.77
C THR A 84 -7.26 -14.88 0.45
N VAL A 85 -6.40 -15.90 0.55
CA VAL A 85 -4.99 -15.80 0.14
C VAL A 85 -4.89 -15.98 -1.38
N PRO A 86 -4.36 -14.98 -2.12
CA PRO A 86 -4.14 -15.11 -3.55
C PRO A 86 -3.18 -16.25 -3.83
N LYS A 87 -3.56 -17.19 -4.70
CA LYS A 87 -2.63 -18.21 -5.20
C LYS A 87 -1.61 -17.50 -6.10
N ILE A 88 -0.37 -17.41 -5.64
CA ILE A 88 0.78 -16.91 -6.40
C ILE A 88 1.54 -18.12 -6.96
N PRO A 89 1.23 -18.58 -8.19
CA PRO A 89 1.85 -19.79 -8.75
C PRO A 89 3.30 -19.55 -9.17
N SER A 90 3.65 -18.33 -9.57
CA SER A 90 5.00 -17.93 -9.96
C SER A 90 5.27 -16.52 -9.42
N LEU A 91 6.36 -16.39 -8.67
CA LEU A 91 6.81 -15.10 -8.14
C LEU A 91 7.20 -14.15 -9.27
N ALA A 92 7.96 -14.63 -10.27
CA ALA A 92 8.35 -13.82 -11.43
C ALA A 92 7.14 -13.27 -12.22
N VAL A 93 6.10 -14.09 -12.43
CA VAL A 93 4.86 -13.63 -13.09
C VAL A 93 4.14 -12.59 -12.23
N TYR A 94 4.03 -12.85 -10.93
CA TYR A 94 3.36 -11.96 -10.00
C TYR A 94 4.07 -10.61 -9.87
N GLU A 95 5.39 -10.62 -9.73
CA GLU A 95 6.23 -9.42 -9.71
C GLU A 95 6.01 -8.55 -10.94
N ARG A 96 6.12 -9.15 -12.13
CA ARG A 96 5.91 -8.45 -13.40
C ARG A 96 4.52 -7.82 -13.47
N ASP A 97 3.50 -8.58 -13.11
CA ASP A 97 2.12 -8.11 -13.16
C ASP A 97 1.83 -7.07 -12.08
N TRP A 98 2.47 -7.18 -10.91
CA TRP A 98 2.41 -6.19 -9.84
C TRP A 98 2.98 -4.86 -10.29
N TRP A 99 4.20 -4.83 -10.84
CA TRP A 99 4.83 -3.59 -11.33
C TRP A 99 4.06 -2.96 -12.48
N LYS A 100 3.51 -3.76 -13.39
CA LYS A 100 2.60 -3.27 -14.45
C LYS A 100 1.37 -2.59 -13.86
N GLY A 101 0.75 -3.19 -12.85
CA GLY A 101 -0.39 -2.61 -12.15
C GLY A 101 -0.03 -1.34 -11.38
N TRP A 102 1.07 -1.37 -10.65
CA TRP A 102 1.55 -0.22 -9.90
C TRP A 102 1.85 0.97 -10.82
N ALA A 103 2.43 0.71 -12.00
CA ALA A 103 2.69 1.74 -13.00
C ALA A 103 1.42 2.44 -13.50
N THR A 104 0.29 1.74 -13.64
CA THR A 104 -0.96 2.36 -14.11
C THR A 104 -1.60 3.30 -13.08
N LEU A 105 -1.21 3.15 -11.80
CA LEU A 105 -1.69 3.98 -10.71
C LEU A 105 -0.81 5.21 -10.46
N GLN A 106 0.35 5.29 -11.09
CA GLN A 106 1.28 6.38 -10.82
C GLN A 106 0.77 7.72 -11.38
N PRO A 107 0.91 8.81 -10.61
CA PRO A 107 0.67 10.14 -11.14
C PRO A 107 1.59 10.48 -12.32
N GLN A 108 1.12 11.37 -13.21
CA GLN A 108 1.86 11.73 -14.44
C GLN A 108 3.21 12.41 -14.19
N TRP A 109 3.43 12.99 -13.00
CA TRP A 109 4.70 13.63 -12.65
C TRP A 109 5.80 12.64 -12.27
N ARG A 110 5.48 11.35 -12.11
CA ARG A 110 6.47 10.31 -11.80
C ARG A 110 7.42 10.12 -12.98
N VAL A 111 8.70 10.29 -12.72
CA VAL A 111 9.75 10.07 -13.73
C VAL A 111 10.02 8.58 -13.86
N GLU A 112 9.79 8.04 -15.06
CA GLU A 112 10.12 6.67 -15.39
C GLU A 112 11.64 6.45 -15.45
N SER A 113 12.06 5.27 -15.04
CA SER A 113 13.42 4.80 -15.16
C SER A 113 13.44 3.38 -15.71
N PRO A 114 13.50 3.20 -17.05
CA PRO A 114 13.61 1.88 -17.64
C PRO A 114 14.89 1.16 -17.19
N GLY A 115 14.82 -0.16 -17.06
CA GLY A 115 15.97 -1.02 -16.77
C GLY A 115 16.30 -1.26 -15.29
N ARG A 116 15.45 -0.79 -14.36
CA ARG A 116 15.53 -1.09 -12.92
C ARG A 116 14.37 -1.96 -12.48
N SER A 117 14.54 -2.67 -11.35
CA SER A 117 13.45 -3.45 -10.71
C SER A 117 12.28 -2.54 -10.34
N ASN A 118 12.56 -1.31 -9.87
CA ASN A 118 11.58 -0.24 -9.80
C ASN A 118 11.59 0.59 -11.11
N PRO A 119 10.48 0.66 -11.86
CA PRO A 119 10.41 1.43 -13.10
C PRO A 119 10.33 2.94 -12.89
N PHE A 120 10.51 3.45 -11.65
CA PHE A 120 10.37 4.87 -11.35
C PHE A 120 11.44 5.40 -10.40
N LEU A 121 11.70 6.70 -10.52
CA LEU A 121 12.58 7.45 -9.62
C LEU A 121 11.86 7.88 -8.34
N ARG A 122 12.63 7.92 -7.24
CA ARG A 122 12.23 8.49 -5.93
C ARG A 122 13.04 9.76 -5.66
N GLU A 123 12.76 10.81 -6.42
CA GLU A 123 13.42 12.11 -6.27
C GLU A 123 12.63 12.98 -5.28
N THR A 124 11.94 14.00 -5.77
CA THR A 124 11.12 14.92 -4.98
C THR A 124 9.65 14.79 -5.37
N TYR A 125 8.77 15.03 -4.41
CA TYR A 125 7.36 15.24 -4.71
C TYR A 125 7.18 16.55 -5.50
N PRO A 126 6.17 16.66 -6.38
CA PRO A 126 5.74 17.97 -6.86
C PRO A 126 5.26 18.83 -5.67
N ALA A 127 4.87 20.08 -5.93
CA ALA A 127 4.15 20.88 -4.93
C ALA A 127 3.04 20.03 -4.27
N LEU A 128 2.93 20.11 -2.94
CA LEU A 128 2.12 19.26 -2.08
C LEU A 128 0.61 19.51 -2.21
N SER A 129 0.14 19.84 -3.41
CA SER A 129 -1.28 19.86 -3.74
C SER A 129 -1.82 18.42 -3.78
N PRO A 130 -2.92 18.11 -3.06
CA PRO A 130 -3.57 16.80 -3.12
C PRO A 130 -4.01 16.40 -4.53
N ASP A 131 -4.27 17.37 -5.41
CA ASP A 131 -4.69 17.10 -6.78
C ASP A 131 -3.62 16.37 -7.60
N ASN A 132 -2.34 16.57 -7.25
CA ASN A 132 -1.23 15.86 -7.88
C ASN A 132 -1.22 14.37 -7.52
N TRP A 133 -1.98 13.95 -6.49
CA TRP A 133 -2.06 12.59 -6.00
C TRP A 133 -3.36 11.88 -6.40
N ASN A 134 -4.26 12.56 -7.14
CA ASN A 134 -5.62 12.10 -7.44
C ASN A 134 -5.75 10.62 -7.89
N PRO A 135 -4.85 10.04 -8.70
CA PRO A 135 -4.92 8.61 -9.06
C PRO A 135 -4.77 7.65 -7.87
N LEU A 136 -4.04 8.07 -6.82
CA LEU A 136 -3.74 7.30 -5.61
C LEU A 136 -4.50 7.79 -4.38
N ARG A 137 -5.03 9.01 -4.41
CA ARG A 137 -5.78 9.67 -3.33
C ARG A 137 -7.21 9.11 -3.21
N VAL A 138 -7.26 7.83 -2.91
CA VAL A 138 -8.48 7.04 -2.71
C VAL A 138 -8.43 6.55 -1.27
N PRO A 139 -9.20 7.17 -0.34
CA PRO A 139 -9.25 6.69 1.03
C PRO A 139 -10.03 5.37 1.13
N GLY A 140 -9.75 4.63 2.20
CA GLY A 140 -10.60 3.51 2.61
C GLY A 140 -10.30 2.17 1.94
N GLN A 141 -11.30 1.29 1.96
CA GLN A 141 -11.13 -0.14 1.67
C GLN A 141 -10.63 -0.45 0.25
N ASN A 142 -10.94 0.43 -0.71
CA ASN A 142 -10.56 0.27 -2.11
C ASN A 142 -9.34 1.11 -2.51
N GLY A 143 -8.71 1.75 -1.52
CA GLY A 143 -7.54 2.61 -1.64
C GLY A 143 -6.23 1.85 -1.48
N MET A 144 -5.29 2.50 -0.79
CA MET A 144 -3.94 1.97 -0.53
C MET A 144 -3.92 0.67 0.26
N LEU A 145 -4.98 0.35 1.02
CA LEU A 145 -5.14 -0.96 1.67
C LEU A 145 -4.93 -2.11 0.67
N SER A 146 -5.48 -2.00 -0.54
CA SER A 146 -5.37 -3.05 -1.55
C SER A 146 -3.93 -3.27 -2.02
N VAL A 147 -3.15 -2.19 -2.14
CA VAL A 147 -1.73 -2.22 -2.53
C VAL A 147 -0.88 -2.80 -1.39
N VAL A 148 -1.10 -2.36 -0.15
CA VAL A 148 -0.39 -2.85 1.03
C VAL A 148 -0.67 -4.35 1.25
N ALA A 149 -1.92 -4.78 1.09
CA ALA A 149 -2.27 -6.19 1.17
C ALA A 149 -1.60 -7.03 0.07
N ALA A 150 -1.52 -6.53 -1.17
CA ALA A 150 -0.81 -7.22 -2.25
C ALA A 150 0.69 -7.39 -1.96
N LEU A 151 1.33 -6.40 -1.34
CA LEU A 151 2.71 -6.49 -0.87
C LEU A 151 2.88 -7.47 0.29
N TYR A 152 1.91 -7.54 1.20
CA TYR A 152 1.90 -8.51 2.28
C TYR A 152 1.89 -9.95 1.75
N TRP A 153 0.97 -10.26 0.83
CA TRP A 153 0.89 -11.60 0.23
C TRP A 153 2.13 -11.97 -0.58
N TRP A 154 2.74 -11.01 -1.28
CA TRP A 154 4.01 -11.21 -1.95
C TRP A 154 5.13 -11.52 -0.95
N GLY A 155 5.25 -10.73 0.12
CA GLY A 155 6.29 -10.93 1.14
C GLY A 155 6.16 -12.25 1.87
N LEU A 156 4.93 -12.71 2.15
CA LEU A 156 4.68 -14.06 2.68
C LEU A 156 5.20 -15.15 1.74
N LYS A 157 4.92 -15.01 0.43
CA LYS A 157 5.37 -15.98 -0.57
C LYS A 157 6.90 -15.98 -0.69
N ASN A 158 7.55 -14.81 -0.71
CA ASN A 158 9.00 -14.68 -0.70
C ASN A 158 9.64 -15.33 0.53
N SER A 159 9.03 -15.14 1.70
CA SER A 159 9.53 -15.72 2.96
C SER A 159 9.46 -17.25 2.96
N ALA A 160 8.50 -17.84 2.25
CA ALA A 160 8.34 -19.29 2.14
C ALA A 160 9.32 -19.97 1.17
N VAL A 161 9.82 -19.26 0.16
CA VAL A 161 10.71 -19.84 -0.88
C VAL A 161 12.19 -19.66 -0.54
N GLY A 162 12.56 -18.70 0.31
CA GLY A 162 13.92 -18.57 0.86
C GLY A 162 14.98 -17.98 -0.08
N GLU A 163 14.63 -17.70 -1.34
CA GLU A 163 15.54 -17.15 -2.35
C GLU A 163 15.82 -15.64 -2.16
N ARG A 164 17.02 -15.20 -2.54
CA ARG A 164 17.54 -13.84 -2.27
C ARG A 164 17.15 -12.81 -3.33
N GLU A 165 17.17 -13.19 -4.62
CA GLU A 165 16.82 -12.28 -5.74
C GLU A 165 15.34 -11.87 -5.69
N ASP A 166 14.45 -12.80 -5.37
CA ASP A 166 13.01 -12.53 -5.20
C ASP A 166 12.70 -11.49 -4.10
N LYS A 167 13.61 -11.32 -3.14
CA LYS A 167 13.48 -10.35 -2.04
C LYS A 167 13.83 -8.93 -2.48
N GLU A 168 14.65 -8.74 -3.51
CA GLU A 168 15.08 -7.41 -3.93
C GLU A 168 13.94 -6.63 -4.57
N SER A 169 13.22 -7.22 -5.52
CA SER A 169 12.10 -6.56 -6.19
C SER A 169 10.94 -6.25 -5.24
N TRP A 170 10.63 -7.17 -4.33
CA TRP A 170 9.65 -6.90 -3.27
C TRP A 170 10.09 -5.76 -2.35
N SER A 171 11.37 -5.72 -1.97
CA SER A 171 11.90 -4.64 -1.12
C SER A 171 11.82 -3.28 -1.83
N GLU A 172 12.12 -3.24 -3.13
CA GLU A 172 11.95 -2.03 -3.94
C GLU A 172 10.49 -1.60 -4.06
N ALA A 173 9.57 -2.55 -4.23
CA ALA A 173 8.14 -2.30 -4.24
C ALA A 173 7.63 -1.73 -2.91
N VAL A 174 8.07 -2.30 -1.78
CA VAL A 174 7.77 -1.77 -0.43
C VAL A 174 8.34 -0.37 -0.24
N ALA A 175 9.58 -0.13 -0.67
CA ALA A 175 10.22 1.17 -0.58
C ALA A 175 9.50 2.23 -1.41
N ASP A 176 9.08 1.89 -2.64
CA ASP A 176 8.37 2.77 -3.54
C ASP A 176 6.96 3.12 -3.04
N VAL A 177 6.19 2.12 -2.60
CA VAL A 177 4.86 2.36 -2.01
C VAL A 177 4.96 3.20 -0.74
N LYS A 178 5.93 2.93 0.14
CA LYS A 178 6.16 3.75 1.34
C LYS A 178 6.47 5.20 0.98
N TRP A 179 7.31 5.41 -0.04
CA TRP A 179 7.65 6.75 -0.52
C TRP A 179 6.41 7.49 -1.04
N MET A 180 5.53 6.81 -1.80
CA MET A 180 4.28 7.40 -2.27
C MET A 180 3.30 7.70 -1.12
N VAL A 181 3.15 6.79 -0.15
CA VAL A 181 2.30 6.99 1.04
C VAL A 181 2.75 8.19 1.86
N LYS A 182 4.06 8.35 2.08
CA LYS A 182 4.61 9.52 2.80
C LYS A 182 4.36 10.84 2.08
N GLY A 183 4.47 10.86 0.75
CA GLY A 183 4.17 12.05 -0.04
C GLY A 183 2.69 12.43 0.00
N MET A 184 1.79 11.44 -0.09
CA MET A 184 0.35 11.67 0.10
C MET A 184 0.05 12.20 1.49
N LEU A 185 0.63 11.61 2.54
CA LEU A 185 0.44 12.06 3.91
C LEU A 185 0.89 13.52 4.09
N ALA A 186 2.05 13.89 3.54
CA ALA A 186 2.55 15.25 3.58
C ALA A 186 1.57 16.24 2.91
N ALA A 187 1.01 15.88 1.75
CA ALA A 187 0.02 16.69 1.06
C ALA A 187 -1.30 16.82 1.85
N GLU A 188 -1.76 15.76 2.52
CA GLU A 188 -2.97 15.82 3.36
C GLU A 188 -2.76 16.68 4.61
N VAL A 189 -1.61 16.56 5.27
CA VAL A 189 -1.29 17.37 6.44
C VAL A 189 -1.20 18.84 6.07
N GLU A 190 -0.53 19.18 4.96
CA GLU A 190 -0.42 20.57 4.51
C GLU A 190 -1.80 21.20 4.24
N VAL A 191 -2.71 20.47 3.59
CA VAL A 191 -4.09 20.95 3.41
C VAL A 191 -4.87 21.05 4.72
N GLY A 192 -4.68 20.10 5.64
CA GLY A 192 -5.26 20.17 6.98
C GLY A 192 -4.81 21.39 7.78
N VAL A 193 -3.55 21.80 7.63
CA VAL A 193 -2.98 23.02 8.23
C VAL A 193 -3.57 24.27 7.58
N VAL A 194 -3.69 24.30 6.25
CA VAL A 194 -4.23 25.46 5.51
C VAL A 194 -5.71 25.72 5.79
N LEU A 195 -6.49 24.68 6.15
CA LEU A 195 -7.94 24.79 6.37
C LEU A 195 -8.35 24.94 7.84
N ALA A 196 -7.43 24.86 8.81
CA ALA A 196 -7.72 25.13 10.21
C ALA A 196 -7.71 26.65 10.46
N PRO A 197 -8.78 27.24 11.02
CA PRO A 197 -8.73 28.64 11.43
C PRO A 197 -7.74 28.81 12.60
N GLU A 198 -6.97 29.91 12.58
CA GLU A 198 -6.14 30.38 13.71
C GLU A 198 -6.96 30.59 15.00
#